data_AF-A0A183JU43-F1
#
_entry.id   AF-A0A183JU43-F1
#
_cell.length_a   1.000
_cell.length_b   1.000
_cell.length_c   1.000
_cell.angle_alpha   90.00
_cell.angle_beta   90.00
_cell.angle_gamma   90.00
#
_symmetry.space_group_name_H-M   'P 1'
#
loop_
_entity.id
_entity.type
_entity.pdbx_description
1 polymer ?
#
loop_
_entity_poly.entity_id
_entity_poly.type
_entity_poly.pdbx_seq_one_letter_code
_entity_poly.pdbx_strand_id
1 'polypeptide(L)'
;MRSFINQNENLCLDPYQNYNIDENYANNNYMESCTFPYLKQIILPNLKTMPSLRKGFGAINLNDKIYLVGGKPKCSMKTSNIYDISLGLWSSGPNLNIGRSWYSITECDGVMYAIGGVGEDDQNLSSVEMLDPRVNKWESCSLMLRPRFGCSVCSTNNEIIVVGGVSDSTIEMYDITSGKWQFLAKMTEV
;
A
#
# COMPACT_ATOMS: atom_id res chain seq x y z
N MET A 1 -28.21 11.29 41.66
CA MET A 1 -28.78 11.85 40.43
C MET A 1 -27.65 12.59 39.72
N ARG A 2 -27.03 11.96 38.71
CA ARG A 2 -25.81 12.46 38.04
C ARG A 2 -26.18 13.43 36.91
N SER A 3 -25.57 14.62 36.97
CA SER A 3 -25.00 15.47 35.91
C SER A 3 -25.41 15.29 34.45
N PHE A 4 -25.74 16.40 33.79
CA PHE A 4 -25.25 16.85 32.47
C PHE A 4 -25.34 18.40 32.50
N ILE A 5 -24.36 19.21 32.09
CA ILE A 5 -23.94 19.55 30.71
C ILE A 5 -22.62 20.37 30.78
N ASN A 6 -21.68 20.14 29.83
CA ASN A 6 -20.97 21.12 28.97
C ASN A 6 -19.88 20.38 28.18
N GLN A 7 -20.05 20.16 26.87
CA GLN A 7 -19.68 20.99 25.71
C GLN A 7 -18.17 21.05 25.40
N ASN A 8 -17.81 20.40 24.28
CA ASN A 8 -16.77 20.69 23.28
C ASN A 8 -15.40 21.23 23.72
N GLU A 9 -14.35 20.42 23.55
CA GLU A 9 -13.05 20.89 23.07
C GLU A 9 -12.46 19.92 22.03
N ASN A 10 -12.38 20.38 20.78
CA ASN A 10 -11.55 19.81 19.72
C ASN A 10 -10.10 20.19 20.03
N LEU A 11 -9.24 19.22 20.35
CA LEU A 11 -7.80 19.43 20.44
C LEU A 11 -7.12 18.81 19.21
N CYS A 12 -6.89 19.64 18.19
CA CYS A 12 -5.84 19.37 17.20
C CYS A 12 -4.49 19.50 17.92
N LEU A 13 -3.68 18.45 17.91
CA LEU A 13 -2.29 18.51 18.39
C LEU A 13 -1.35 18.71 17.19
N ASP A 14 -0.44 19.66 17.34
CA ASP A 14 0.58 20.09 16.38
C ASP A 14 1.70 19.02 16.24
N PRO A 15 2.00 18.51 15.03
CA PRO A 15 2.99 17.46 14.83
C PRO A 15 4.46 17.92 15.00
N TYR A 16 4.72 19.19 15.34
CA TYR A 16 6.09 19.74 15.41
C TYR A 16 6.62 20.09 16.81
N GLN A 17 5.96 19.67 17.90
CA GLN A 17 6.58 19.81 19.22
C GLN A 17 7.68 18.76 19.46
N ASN A 18 8.94 19.19 19.32
CA ASN A 18 10.13 18.48 19.80
C ASN A 18 10.13 18.42 21.33
N TYR A 19 10.05 17.21 21.88
CA TYR A 19 10.32 16.97 23.30
C TYR A 19 11.75 16.44 23.47
N ASN A 20 12.50 17.09 24.35
CA ASN A 20 13.90 16.80 24.64
C ASN A 20 14.09 15.35 25.11
N ILE A 21 15.05 14.65 24.51
CA ILE A 21 15.49 13.31 24.91
C ILE A 21 16.61 13.49 25.95
N ASP A 22 16.38 13.08 27.19
CA ASP A 22 17.42 13.05 28.22
C ASP A 22 18.52 12.03 27.85
N GLU A 23 19.79 12.47 27.90
CA GLU A 23 21.01 11.75 27.50
C GLU A 23 21.43 10.58 28.43
N ASN A 24 20.51 9.73 28.89
CA ASN A 24 20.84 8.57 29.74
C ASN A 24 20.52 7.19 29.13
N TYR A 25 20.54 7.09 27.79
CA TYR A 25 20.22 5.86 27.04
C TYR A 25 21.41 4.93 26.75
N ALA A 26 22.52 5.03 27.47
CA ALA A 26 23.72 4.24 27.13
C ALA A 26 23.89 2.92 27.92
N ASN A 27 23.09 2.61 28.94
CA ASN A 27 23.47 1.54 29.89
C ASN A 27 22.34 0.70 30.49
N ASN A 28 21.35 0.23 29.73
CA ASN A 28 20.49 -0.87 30.21
C ASN A 28 20.00 -1.79 29.07
N ASN A 29 20.56 -3.00 29.05
CA ASN A 29 20.14 -4.14 28.24
C ASN A 29 18.83 -4.72 28.76
N TYR A 30 17.67 -4.16 28.42
CA TYR A 30 16.40 -4.89 28.30
C TYR A 30 15.51 -4.06 27.37
N MET A 31 15.05 -4.66 26.27
CA MET A 31 13.92 -4.10 25.52
C MET A 31 12.70 -4.15 26.44
N GLU A 32 12.52 -3.12 27.25
CA GLU A 32 11.25 -2.86 27.90
C GLU A 32 10.24 -2.56 26.79
N SER A 33 9.14 -3.29 26.84
CA SER A 33 8.04 -3.20 25.89
C SER A 33 7.65 -1.74 25.66
N CYS A 34 7.81 -1.24 24.45
CA CYS A 34 7.13 -0.04 23.99
C CYS A 34 5.62 -0.34 24.04
N THR A 35 4.98 0.01 25.15
CA THR A 35 3.52 0.01 25.25
C THR A 35 3.05 1.22 24.47
N PHE A 36 2.24 0.99 23.44
CA PHE A 36 1.61 2.06 22.66
C PHE A 36 0.26 2.37 23.32
N PRO A 37 0.16 3.37 24.23
CA PRO A 37 -1.06 3.62 25.03
C PRO A 37 -2.29 4.01 24.19
N TYR A 38 -2.09 4.34 22.91
CA TYR A 38 -3.14 4.68 21.95
C TYR A 38 -3.42 3.62 20.89
N LEU A 39 -2.68 2.51 20.89
CA LEU A 39 -3.05 1.37 20.07
C LEU A 39 -4.23 0.69 20.78
N LYS A 40 -5.44 1.20 20.54
CA LYS A 40 -6.67 0.51 20.90
C LYS A 40 -6.48 -0.92 20.43
N GLN A 41 -6.45 -1.89 21.36
CA GLN A 41 -6.24 -3.29 21.03
C GLN A 41 -7.28 -3.64 19.96
N ILE A 42 -6.86 -3.72 18.70
CA ILE A 42 -7.74 -4.07 17.59
C ILE A 42 -7.89 -5.58 17.71
N ILE A 43 -8.79 -6.01 18.60
CA ILE A 43 -9.35 -7.35 18.54
C ILE A 43 -10.13 -7.34 17.22
N LEU A 44 -9.53 -7.85 16.14
CA LEU A 44 -10.18 -8.01 14.84
C LEU A 44 -11.37 -8.96 15.06
N PRO A 45 -12.60 -8.46 15.21
CA PRO A 45 -13.72 -9.30 15.58
C PRO A 45 -14.10 -10.10 14.33
N ASN A 46 -14.11 -11.45 14.44
CA ASN A 46 -14.62 -12.40 13.43
C ASN A 46 -14.59 -11.88 11.98
N LEU A 47 -13.38 -11.57 11.47
CA LEU A 47 -13.22 -11.11 10.09
C LEU A 47 -13.81 -12.17 9.16
N LYS A 48 -14.72 -11.75 8.28
CA LYS A 48 -15.23 -12.64 7.24
C LYS A 48 -14.07 -13.16 6.41
N THR A 49 -14.08 -14.46 6.16
CA THR A 49 -13.07 -15.13 5.35
C THR A 49 -12.94 -14.44 3.99
N MET A 50 -11.70 -14.31 3.52
CA MET A 50 -11.40 -13.72 2.22
C MET A 50 -12.18 -14.44 1.10
N PRO A 51 -12.81 -13.72 0.15
CA PRO A 51 -13.64 -14.32 -0.89
C PRO A 51 -12.93 -15.33 -1.79
N SER A 52 -11.61 -15.23 -1.94
CA SER A 52 -10.82 -16.25 -2.60
C SER A 52 -9.42 -16.36 -2.00
N LEU A 53 -8.91 -17.59 -1.90
CA LEU A 53 -7.52 -17.85 -1.55
C LEU A 53 -6.61 -17.34 -2.67
N ARG A 54 -5.53 -16.64 -2.30
CA ARG A 54 -4.57 -16.03 -3.23
C ARG A 54 -3.26 -15.71 -2.49
N LYS A 55 -2.15 -15.68 -3.24
CA LYS A 55 -0.84 -15.17 -2.78
C LYS A 55 -0.31 -14.14 -3.76
N GLY A 56 0.64 -13.31 -3.31
CA GLY A 56 1.23 -12.26 -4.15
C GLY A 56 0.21 -11.25 -4.67
N PHE A 57 -0.88 -11.01 -3.94
CA PHE A 57 -1.87 -9.98 -4.22
C PHE A 57 -1.43 -8.65 -3.64
N GLY A 58 -1.94 -7.54 -4.18
CA GLY A 58 -1.81 -6.23 -3.55
C GLY A 58 -2.90 -6.03 -2.50
N ALA A 59 -2.54 -5.50 -1.34
CA ALA A 59 -3.46 -5.09 -0.29
C ALA A 59 -3.20 -3.62 0.07
N ILE A 60 -4.22 -2.78 0.02
CA ILE A 60 -4.07 -1.36 0.34
C ILE A 60 -5.33 -0.78 0.99
N ASN A 61 -5.15 0.11 1.95
CA ASN A 61 -6.23 0.84 2.59
C ASN A 61 -6.42 2.20 1.90
N LEU A 62 -7.64 2.50 1.48
CA LEU A 62 -8.01 3.81 0.94
C LEU A 62 -9.47 4.10 1.28
N ASN A 63 -9.74 5.25 1.89
CA ASN A 63 -11.09 5.71 2.27
C ASN A 63 -11.88 4.67 3.09
N ASP A 64 -11.30 4.18 4.20
CA ASP A 64 -11.86 3.17 5.10
C ASP A 64 -12.26 1.84 4.44
N LYS A 65 -11.61 1.54 3.31
CA LYS A 65 -11.80 0.31 2.55
C LYS A 65 -10.45 -0.35 2.29
N ILE A 66 -10.38 -1.66 2.54
CA ILE A 66 -9.21 -2.47 2.19
C ILE A 66 -9.46 -3.09 0.82
N TYR A 67 -8.64 -2.74 -0.16
CA TYR A 67 -8.64 -3.32 -1.49
C TYR A 67 -7.69 -4.50 -1.51
N LEU A 68 -8.20 -5.67 -1.90
CA LEU A 68 -7.41 -6.85 -2.25
C LEU A 68 -7.46 -7.03 -3.76
N VAL A 69 -6.32 -6.90 -4.42
CA VAL A 69 -6.26 -6.78 -5.88
C VAL A 69 -5.34 -7.85 -6.44
N GLY A 70 -5.81 -8.55 -7.48
CA GLY A 70 -5.01 -9.55 -8.20
C GLY A 70 -4.52 -10.71 -7.32
N GLY A 71 -3.29 -11.16 -7.58
CA GLY A 71 -2.67 -12.32 -6.93
C GLY A 71 -2.81 -13.60 -7.74
N LYS A 72 -2.38 -14.72 -7.16
CA LYS A 72 -2.27 -16.01 -7.84
C LYS A 72 -2.76 -17.15 -6.93
N PRO A 73 -3.91 -17.79 -7.22
CA PRO A 73 -4.26 -19.07 -6.63
C PRO A 73 -3.49 -20.17 -7.39
N LYS A 74 -3.69 -20.24 -8.71
CA LYS A 74 -2.96 -21.07 -9.67
C LYS A 74 -2.26 -20.23 -10.74
N CYS A 75 -2.99 -19.29 -11.37
CA CYS A 75 -2.50 -18.33 -12.36
C CYS A 75 -2.75 -16.90 -11.88
N SER A 76 -1.98 -15.91 -12.35
CA SER A 76 -2.23 -14.52 -12.00
C SER A 76 -3.65 -14.11 -12.38
N MET A 77 -4.32 -13.33 -11.53
CA MET A 77 -5.73 -12.98 -11.71
C MET A 77 -5.94 -11.47 -11.76
N LYS A 78 -7.08 -11.07 -12.33
CA LYS A 78 -7.52 -9.67 -12.44
C LYS A 78 -8.39 -9.21 -11.28
N THR A 79 -8.96 -10.17 -10.53
CA THR A 79 -10.09 -9.87 -9.65
C THR A 79 -9.68 -9.04 -8.43
N SER A 80 -10.55 -8.11 -8.07
CA SER A 80 -10.42 -7.30 -6.87
C SER A 80 -11.59 -7.53 -5.92
N ASN A 81 -11.30 -7.52 -4.63
CA ASN A 81 -12.31 -7.54 -3.57
C ASN A 81 -12.07 -6.37 -2.63
N ILE A 82 -13.15 -5.76 -2.16
CA ILE A 82 -13.10 -4.60 -1.27
C ILE A 82 -13.74 -4.99 0.05
N TYR A 83 -13.00 -4.84 1.13
CA TYR A 83 -13.52 -4.95 2.48
C TYR A 83 -13.88 -3.57 3.00
N ASP A 84 -15.16 -3.35 3.28
CA ASP A 84 -15.62 -2.15 3.96
C ASP A 84 -15.41 -2.31 5.46
N ILE A 85 -14.51 -1.51 6.04
CA ILE A 85 -14.13 -1.61 7.45
C ILE A 85 -15.33 -1.26 8.35
N SER A 86 -16.17 -0.32 7.92
CA SER A 86 -17.33 0.14 8.71
C SER A 86 -18.45 -0.90 8.76
N LEU A 87 -18.67 -1.62 7.66
CA LEU A 87 -19.72 -2.64 7.56
C LEU A 87 -19.23 -4.04 7.94
N GLY A 88 -17.92 -4.27 7.91
CA GLY A 88 -17.32 -5.58 8.09
C GLY A 88 -17.66 -6.57 6.96
N LEU A 89 -17.89 -6.06 5.75
CA LEU A 89 -18.38 -6.84 4.60
C LEU A 89 -17.43 -6.76 3.40
N TRP A 90 -17.32 -7.90 2.71
CA TRP A 90 -16.67 -7.98 1.41
C TRP A 90 -17.64 -7.63 0.28
N SER A 91 -17.11 -6.99 -0.75
CA SER A 91 -17.79 -6.74 -2.03
C SER A 91 -16.80 -6.96 -3.19
N SER A 92 -17.33 -7.06 -4.41
CA SER A 92 -16.50 -7.09 -5.62
C SER A 92 -16.00 -5.67 -5.94
N GLY A 93 -14.72 -5.55 -6.28
CA GLY A 93 -14.12 -4.31 -6.76
C GLY A 93 -13.90 -4.32 -8.29
N PRO A 94 -13.37 -3.23 -8.85
CA PRO A 94 -13.00 -3.16 -10.25
C PRO A 94 -11.82 -4.09 -10.55
N ASN A 95 -11.92 -4.83 -11.66
CA ASN A 95 -10.88 -5.75 -12.10
C ASN A 95 -9.74 -5.00 -12.79
N LEU A 96 -8.51 -5.49 -12.60
CA LEU A 96 -7.35 -5.09 -13.40
C LEU A 96 -7.57 -5.42 -14.88
N ASN A 97 -6.87 -4.73 -15.76
CA ASN A 97 -6.84 -5.05 -17.19
C ASN A 97 -5.97 -6.29 -17.45
N ILE A 98 -4.83 -6.40 -16.76
CA ILE A 98 -3.91 -7.55 -16.83
C ILE A 98 -3.88 -8.26 -15.48
N GLY A 99 -4.06 -9.60 -15.49
CA GLY A 99 -3.95 -10.36 -14.26
C GLY A 99 -2.52 -10.36 -13.78
N ARG A 100 -2.28 -9.97 -12.51
CA ARG A 100 -0.92 -9.83 -11.97
C ARG A 100 -0.78 -10.40 -10.58
N SER A 101 0.41 -10.93 -10.28
CA SER A 101 0.83 -11.37 -8.94
C SER A 101 2.27 -10.96 -8.65
N TRP A 102 2.67 -10.94 -7.38
CA TRP A 102 4.02 -10.53 -6.92
C TRP A 102 4.41 -9.12 -7.39
N TYR A 103 3.41 -8.27 -7.57
CA TYR A 103 3.55 -6.88 -7.96
C TYR A 103 3.57 -5.98 -6.73
N SER A 104 3.94 -4.72 -6.91
CA SER A 104 3.84 -3.70 -5.86
C SER A 104 2.56 -2.88 -6.02
N ILE A 105 1.89 -2.56 -4.92
CA ILE A 105 0.75 -1.64 -4.91
C ILE A 105 1.06 -0.46 -3.98
N THR A 106 0.76 0.75 -4.42
CA THR A 106 0.88 1.96 -3.59
C THR A 106 -0.28 2.90 -3.83
N GLU A 107 -0.47 3.84 -2.92
CA GLU A 107 -1.42 4.94 -3.04
C GLU A 107 -0.65 6.25 -3.10
N CYS A 108 -1.07 7.13 -3.99
CA CYS A 108 -0.52 8.47 -4.11
C CYS A 108 -1.64 9.43 -4.49
N ASP A 109 -1.83 10.48 -3.68
CA ASP A 109 -2.87 11.51 -3.87
C ASP A 109 -4.28 10.95 -4.13
N GLY A 110 -4.64 9.91 -3.38
CA GLY A 110 -5.94 9.23 -3.44
C GLY A 110 -6.09 8.25 -4.61
N VAL A 111 -5.04 8.00 -5.38
CA VAL A 111 -5.03 7.10 -6.52
C VAL A 111 -4.16 5.88 -6.23
N MET A 112 -4.67 4.68 -6.49
CA MET A 112 -3.90 3.44 -6.32
C MET A 112 -3.13 3.12 -7.60
N TYR A 113 -1.92 2.60 -7.46
CA TYR A 113 -1.06 2.18 -8.56
C TYR A 113 -0.61 0.73 -8.36
N ALA A 114 -0.88 -0.12 -9.35
CA ALA A 114 -0.44 -1.51 -9.41
C ALA A 114 0.73 -1.62 -10.40
N ILE A 115 1.91 -1.95 -9.88
CA ILE A 115 3.19 -1.76 -10.57
C ILE A 115 3.89 -3.10 -10.76
N GLY A 116 4.09 -3.49 -12.02
CA GLY A 116 4.82 -4.69 -12.41
C GLY A 116 4.15 -6.00 -11.97
N GLY A 117 4.98 -6.95 -11.53
CA GLY A 117 4.59 -8.31 -11.17
C GLY A 117 4.74 -9.31 -12.30
N VAL A 118 4.01 -10.42 -12.15
CA VAL A 118 3.98 -11.55 -13.09
C VAL A 118 2.59 -11.66 -13.69
N GLY A 119 2.51 -11.67 -15.02
CA GLY A 119 1.28 -11.74 -15.82
C GLY A 119 0.57 -13.09 -15.80
N GLU A 120 -0.54 -13.18 -16.52
CA GLU A 120 -1.31 -14.42 -16.75
C GLU A 120 -0.52 -15.46 -17.56
N ASP A 121 0.41 -15.00 -18.39
CA ASP A 121 1.34 -15.76 -19.23
C ASP A 121 2.67 -16.09 -18.53
N ASP A 122 2.74 -15.86 -17.21
CA ASP A 122 3.93 -16.00 -16.38
C ASP A 122 5.12 -15.11 -16.80
N GLN A 123 4.89 -14.07 -17.61
CA GLN A 123 5.92 -13.08 -17.97
C GLN A 123 6.01 -11.96 -16.94
N ASN A 124 7.21 -11.41 -16.75
CA ASN A 124 7.41 -10.23 -15.91
C ASN A 124 6.81 -8.99 -16.60
N LEU A 125 6.10 -8.18 -15.82
CA LEU A 125 5.40 -7.00 -16.32
C LEU A 125 6.24 -5.74 -16.05
N SER A 126 6.36 -4.89 -17.07
CA SER A 126 6.68 -3.46 -16.91
C SER A 126 5.42 -2.60 -16.82
N SER A 127 4.24 -3.19 -17.04
CA SER A 127 2.97 -2.48 -17.06
C SER A 127 2.58 -1.97 -15.67
N VAL A 128 1.99 -0.79 -15.69
CA VAL A 128 1.49 -0.07 -14.52
C VAL A 128 0.03 0.24 -14.80
N GLU A 129 -0.81 0.01 -13.81
CA GLU A 129 -2.23 0.39 -13.86
C GLU A 129 -2.55 1.28 -12.68
N MET A 130 -3.39 2.30 -12.89
CA MET A 130 -3.89 3.16 -11.83
C MET A 130 -5.40 3.03 -11.64
N LEU A 131 -5.87 3.24 -10.43
CA LEU A 131 -7.30 3.27 -10.09
C LEU A 131 -7.59 4.51 -9.26
N ASP A 132 -8.30 5.45 -9.89
CA ASP A 132 -8.99 6.50 -9.17
C ASP A 132 -10.32 5.94 -8.62
N PRO A 133 -10.53 5.89 -7.30
CA PRO A 133 -11.75 5.35 -6.71
C PRO A 133 -13.02 6.13 -7.12
N ARG A 134 -12.90 7.37 -7.61
CA ARG A 134 -14.02 8.19 -8.10
C ARG A 134 -14.53 7.70 -9.46
N VAL A 135 -13.62 7.20 -10.30
CA VAL A 135 -13.92 6.61 -11.61
C VAL A 135 -14.22 5.12 -11.48
N ASN A 136 -13.63 4.48 -10.46
CA ASN A 136 -13.80 3.07 -10.12
C ASN A 136 -13.47 2.11 -11.29
N LYS A 137 -12.40 2.42 -12.01
CA LYS A 137 -11.88 1.61 -13.12
C LYS A 137 -10.36 1.67 -13.15
N TRP A 138 -9.72 0.53 -13.41
CA TRP A 138 -8.28 0.47 -13.66
C TRP A 138 -7.95 0.97 -15.06
N GLU A 139 -6.98 1.87 -15.16
CA GLU A 139 -6.49 2.45 -16.41
C GLU A 139 -4.99 2.21 -16.55
N SER A 140 -4.51 2.04 -17.78
CA SER A 140 -3.09 1.83 -18.04
C SER A 140 -2.31 3.15 -17.92
N CYS A 141 -1.14 3.08 -17.29
CA CYS A 141 -0.16 4.17 -17.27
C CYS A 141 1.01 3.86 -18.20
N SER A 142 1.98 4.78 -18.27
CA SER A 142 3.26 4.53 -18.92
C SER A 142 3.98 3.33 -18.31
N LEU A 143 4.60 2.52 -19.18
CA LEU A 143 5.37 1.35 -18.78
C LEU A 143 6.64 1.77 -18.04
N MET A 144 7.04 1.00 -17.02
CA MET A 144 8.38 1.08 -16.44
C MET A 144 9.45 0.84 -17.51
N LEU A 145 10.67 1.31 -17.26
CA LEU A 145 11.82 1.12 -18.16
C LEU A 145 12.21 -0.35 -18.26
N ARG A 146 11.95 -1.14 -17.21
CA ARG A 146 12.24 -2.58 -17.15
C ARG A 146 11.11 -3.36 -16.48
N PRO A 147 10.84 -4.60 -16.90
CA PRO A 147 9.87 -5.47 -16.25
C PRO A 147 10.40 -5.99 -14.90
N ARG A 148 9.55 -5.98 -13.87
CA ARG A 148 9.95 -6.26 -12.47
C ARG A 148 8.87 -7.03 -11.73
N PHE A 149 9.26 -7.92 -10.83
CA PHE A 149 8.39 -8.47 -9.80
C PHE A 149 9.13 -8.57 -8.46
N GLY A 150 8.37 -8.61 -7.36
CA GLY A 150 8.93 -8.59 -6.01
C GLY A 150 9.71 -7.32 -5.70
N CYS A 151 9.43 -6.22 -6.41
CA CYS A 151 10.00 -4.91 -6.13
C CYS A 151 9.31 -4.28 -4.92
N SER A 152 10.00 -3.34 -4.28
CA SER A 152 9.43 -2.47 -3.26
C SER A 152 9.03 -1.14 -3.89
N VAL A 153 7.98 -0.51 -3.36
CA VAL A 153 7.50 0.80 -3.81
C VAL A 153 7.33 1.73 -2.62
N CYS A 154 7.63 3.01 -2.82
CA CYS A 154 7.16 4.09 -1.97
C CYS A 154 6.61 5.23 -2.83
N SER A 155 5.68 5.99 -2.28
CA SER A 155 5.10 7.16 -2.91
C SER A 155 5.33 8.40 -2.04
N THR A 156 5.50 9.53 -2.72
CA THR A 156 5.46 10.89 -2.16
C THR A 156 4.46 11.70 -2.99
N ASN A 157 4.08 12.91 -2.58
CA ASN A 157 2.96 13.68 -3.17
C ASN A 157 2.86 13.66 -4.71
N ASN A 158 3.95 13.58 -5.47
CA ASN A 158 3.87 13.53 -6.94
C ASN A 158 4.79 12.49 -7.59
N GLU A 159 5.39 11.61 -6.79
CA GLU A 159 6.40 10.66 -7.26
C GLU A 159 6.16 9.27 -6.71
N ILE A 160 6.34 8.26 -7.56
CA ILE A 160 6.34 6.86 -7.15
C ILE A 160 7.71 6.28 -7.44
N ILE A 161 8.41 5.85 -6.40
CA ILE A 161 9.75 5.29 -6.50
C ILE A 161 9.66 3.78 -6.37
N VAL A 162 10.18 3.07 -7.37
CA VAL A 162 10.26 1.62 -7.43
C VAL A 162 11.72 1.20 -7.22
N VAL A 163 11.95 0.39 -6.21
CA VAL A 163 13.28 -0.07 -5.81
C VAL A 163 13.40 -1.57 -6.06
N GLY A 164 14.38 -1.92 -6.90
CA GLY A 164 14.80 -3.29 -7.10
C GLY A 164 13.70 -4.23 -7.63
N GLY A 165 13.75 -5.47 -7.14
CA GLY A 165 12.96 -6.60 -7.60
C GLY A 165 13.84 -7.84 -7.78
N VAL A 166 13.20 -9.00 -7.92
CA VAL A 166 13.92 -10.27 -8.15
C VAL A 166 14.66 -10.25 -9.50
N SER A 167 14.12 -9.53 -10.48
CA SER A 167 14.68 -9.43 -11.83
C SER A 167 15.53 -8.17 -12.09
N ASP A 168 15.61 -7.23 -11.14
CA ASP A 168 16.28 -5.94 -11.37
C ASP A 168 16.76 -5.31 -10.06
N SER A 169 17.97 -4.73 -10.04
CA SER A 169 18.53 -4.02 -8.88
C SER A 169 18.49 -2.49 -9.01
N THR A 170 17.84 -1.97 -10.04
CA THR A 170 17.78 -0.52 -10.30
C THR A 170 16.63 0.16 -9.55
N ILE A 171 16.72 1.48 -9.45
CA ILE A 171 15.72 2.37 -8.87
C ILE A 171 15.15 3.23 -9.99
N GLU A 172 13.83 3.23 -10.11
CA GLU A 172 13.07 4.03 -11.07
C GLU A 172 12.09 4.94 -10.33
N MET A 173 11.82 6.13 -10.85
CA MET A 173 10.82 7.06 -10.34
C MET A 173 9.81 7.39 -11.43
N TYR A 174 8.54 7.35 -11.08
CA TYR A 174 7.42 7.81 -11.92
C TYR A 174 6.95 9.17 -11.44
N ASP A 175 7.07 10.17 -12.30
CA ASP A 175 6.51 11.49 -12.08
C ASP A 175 5.06 11.48 -12.55
N ILE A 176 4.13 11.66 -11.60
CA ILE A 176 2.68 11.56 -11.85
C ILE A 176 2.19 12.69 -12.77
N THR A 177 2.77 13.89 -12.63
CA THR A 177 2.38 15.06 -13.42
C THR A 177 2.73 14.89 -14.90
N SER A 178 3.92 14.39 -15.19
CA SER A 178 4.40 14.19 -16.57
C SER A 178 4.02 12.83 -17.14
N GLY A 179 3.66 11.87 -16.29
CA GLY A 179 3.37 10.49 -16.66
C GLY A 179 4.59 9.73 -17.19
N LYS A 180 5.80 10.06 -16.72
CA LYS A 180 7.06 9.51 -17.24
C LYS A 180 7.88 8.83 -16.16
N TRP A 181 8.59 7.78 -16.58
CA TRP A 181 9.56 7.08 -15.77
C TRP A 181 10.98 7.62 -15.99
N GLN A 182 11.73 7.74 -14.89
CA GLN A 182 13.13 8.14 -14.87
C GLN A 182 13.96 7.09 -14.12
N PHE A 183 15.11 6.74 -14.70
CA PHE A 183 16.12 5.97 -13.99
C PHE A 183 16.82 6.85 -12.96
N LEU A 184 16.89 6.40 -11.70
CA LEU A 184 17.57 7.12 -10.63
C LEU A 184 18.96 6.54 -10.35
N ALA A 185 19.04 5.22 -10.09
CA ALA A 185 20.28 4.57 -9.70
C ALA A 185 20.26 3.05 -9.94
N LYS A 186 21.42 2.42 -9.82
CA LYS A 186 21.55 0.96 -9.71
C LYS A 186 22.12 0.62 -8.34
N MET A 187 21.44 -0.24 -7.58
CA MET A 187 21.98 -0.72 -6.31
C MET A 187 23.26 -1.51 -6.57
N THR A 188 24.32 -1.15 -5.85
CA THR A 188 25.58 -1.87 -5.82
C THR A 188 25.58 -2.87 -4.68
N GLU A 189 26.32 -3.97 -4.83
CA GLU A 189 26.62 -4.85 -3.70
C GLU A 189 27.43 -4.06 -2.66
N VAL A 190 27.22 -4.39 -1.37
CA VAL A 190 27.96 -3.82 -0.23
C VAL A 190 29.15 -4.70 0.08
#